data_AF-A0A7C4J2U5-F1
#
_entry.id   AF-A0A7C4J2U5-F1
#
_cell.length_a   1.000
_cell.length_b   1.000
_cell.length_c   1.000
_cell.angle_alpha   90.00
_cell.angle_beta   90.00
_cell.angle_gamma   90.00
#
_symmetry.space_group_name_H-M   'P 1'
#
loop_
_entity.id
_entity.type
_entity.pdbx_description
1 polymer ?
#
loop_
_entity_poly.entity_id
_entity_poly.type
_entity_poly.pdbx_seq_one_letter_code
_entity_poly.pdbx_strand_id
1 'polypeptide(L)' 'MPEICRFLGIIISMNYGDHNPPHFHVRYNEYEASIRIDNFGIIAGKLPPKIFGIVAE' A
#
# COMPACT_ATOMS: atom_id res chain seq x y z
N MET A 1 -2.39 8.77 8.68
CA MET A 1 -2.45 7.31 8.52
C MET A 1 -1.50 6.71 9.54
N PRO A 2 -2.00 6.06 10.60
CA PRO A 2 -1.12 5.28 11.47
C PRO A 2 -0.35 4.24 10.64
N GLU A 3 0.96 4.16 10.87
CA GLU A 3 1.82 3.11 10.33
C GLU A 3 1.44 1.78 11.00
N ILE A 4 1.17 0.76 10.19
CA ILE A 4 0.89 -0.59 10.66
C ILE A 4 2.22 -1.33 10.83
N CYS A 5 3.06 -1.31 9.79
CA CYS A 5 4.36 -1.94 9.80
C CYS A 5 5.31 -1.33 8.76
N ARG A 6 6.58 -1.69 8.88
CA ARG A 6 7.63 -1.31 7.95
C ARG A 6 8.64 -2.44 7.77
N PHE A 7 9.01 -2.71 6.53
CA PHE A 7 9.99 -3.74 6.18
C PHE A 7 10.64 -3.41 4.83
N LEU A 8 11.93 -3.70 4.66
CA LEU A 8 12.65 -3.44 3.40
C LEU A 8 12.51 -2.00 2.85
N GLY A 9 12.28 -1.01 3.72
CA GLY A 9 12.01 0.37 3.32
C GLY A 9 10.58 0.64 2.82
N ILE A 10 9.72 -0.38 2.81
CA ILE A 10 8.29 -0.30 2.51
C ILE A 10 7.55 0.05 3.79
N ILE A 11 6.70 1.08 3.73
CA ILE A 11 5.84 1.51 4.84
C ILE A 11 4.41 1.15 4.48
N ILE A 12 3.76 0.37 5.33
CA ILE A 12 2.34 0.03 5.23
C ILE A 12 1.57 0.86 6.25
N SER A 13 0.54 1.55 5.79
CA SER A 13 -0.32 2.37 6.64
C SER A 13 -1.78 2.27 6.22
N MET A 14 -2.68 2.54 7.14
CA MET A 14 -4.13 2.55 6.89
C MET A 14 -4.76 3.65 7.72
N ASN A 15 -5.73 4.39 7.19
CA ASN A 15 -6.47 5.36 7.96
C ASN A 15 -7.91 4.88 8.20
N TYR A 16 -8.37 4.96 9.45
CA TYR A 16 -9.77 4.65 9.80
C TYR A 16 -10.78 5.54 9.04
N GLY A 17 -10.38 6.77 8.69
CA GLY A 17 -11.21 7.70 7.93
C GLY A 17 -11.17 7.52 6.40
N ASP A 18 -10.44 6.52 5.88
CA ASP A 18 -10.40 6.29 4.44
C ASP A 18 -11.74 5.78 3.90
N HIS A 19 -12.03 6.13 2.65
CA HIS A 19 -13.28 5.74 1.99
C HIS A 19 -13.20 4.35 1.36
N ASN A 20 -14.37 3.75 1.13
CA ASN A 20 -14.48 2.50 0.38
C ASN A 20 -13.94 2.65 -1.05
N PRO A 21 -13.34 1.59 -1.62
CA PRO A 21 -13.21 0.23 -1.07
C PRO A 21 -12.14 0.13 0.03
N PRO A 22 -12.20 -0.88 0.93
CA PRO A 22 -11.15 -1.10 1.94
C PRO A 22 -9.77 -1.27 1.30
N HIS A 23 -8.82 -0.45 1.73
CA HIS A 23 -7.47 -0.40 1.18
C HIS A 23 -6.43 -0.05 2.24
N PHE A 24 -5.18 -0.39 1.94
CA PHE A 24 -4.02 0.11 2.67
C PHE A 24 -3.14 0.92 1.72
N HIS A 25 -2.20 1.66 2.28
CA HIS A 25 -1.28 2.50 1.53
C HIS A 25 0.13 2.01 1.71
N VAL A 26 0.87 2.07 0.61
CA VAL A 26 2.27 1.66 0.51
C VAL A 26 3.08 2.87 0.13
N ARG A 27 4.14 3.15 0.89
CA ARG A 27 5.20 4.08 0.48
C ARG A 27 6.53 3.36 0.38
N TYR A 28 7.26 3.61 -0.71
CA TYR A 28 8.61 3.12 -0.95
C TYR A 28 9.40 4.16 -1.77
N ASN A 29 10.41 4.79 -1.16
CA ASN A 29 11.13 5.94 -1.75
C ASN A 29 10.16 7.03 -2.27
N GLU A 30 10.23 7.40 -3.55
CA GLU A 30 9.31 8.31 -4.22
C GLU A 30 7.98 7.68 -4.66
N TYR A 31 7.82 6.37 -4.49
CA TYR A 31 6.61 5.65 -4.90
C TYR A 31 5.59 5.59 -3.77
N GLU A 32 4.33 5.79 -4.15
CA GLU A 32 3.17 5.66 -3.28
C GLU A 32 2.04 4.97 -4.05
N ALA A 33 1.32 4.07 -3.38
CA ALA A 33 0.12 3.45 -3.93
C ALA A 33 -0.90 3.09 -2.85
N SER A 34 -2.17 3.14 -3.21
CA SER A 34 -3.28 2.61 -2.42
C SER A 34 -3.71 1.27 -3.01
N ILE A 35 -3.71 0.22 -2.20
CA ILE A 35 -3.93 -1.16 -2.61
C ILE A 35 -5.16 -1.73 -1.93
N ARG A 36 -6.08 -2.32 -2.71
CA ARG A 36 -7.27 -2.99 -2.20
C ARG A 36 -6.89 -4.20 -1.36
N ILE A 37 -7.58 -4.39 -0.24
CA ILE A 37 -7.34 -5.54 0.66
C ILE A 37 -7.85 -6.85 0.05
N ASP A 38 -8.92 -6.80 -0.76
CA ASP A 38 -9.62 -8.00 -1.25
C ASP A 38 -8.90 -8.72 -2.39
N ASN A 39 -8.20 -7.99 -3.26
CA ASN A 39 -7.57 -8.56 -4.46
C ASN A 39 -6.21 -7.94 -4.81
N PHE A 40 -5.63 -7.13 -3.93
CA PHE A 40 -4.37 -6.42 -4.14
C PHE A 40 -4.34 -5.51 -5.38
N GLY A 41 -5.50 -5.16 -5.93
CA GLY A 41 -5.59 -4.21 -7.03
C GLY A 41 -5.13 -2.81 -6.60
N ILE A 42 -4.29 -2.18 -7.43
CA ILE A 42 -3.89 -0.79 -7.22
C ILE A 42 -5.08 0.11 -7.55
N ILE A 43 -5.50 0.92 -6.56
CA ILE A 43 -6.57 1.92 -6.71
C ILE A 43 -5.99 3.22 -7.27
N ALA A 44 -4.86 3.64 -6.71
CA ALA A 44 -4.21 4.90 -7.03
C ALA A 44 -2.70 4.78 -6.84
N GLY A 45 -1.94 5.62 -7.55
CA GLY A 45 -0.49 5.65 -7.48
C GLY A 45 0.17 4.52 -8.28
N LYS A 46 1.43 4.23 -7.96
CA LYS A 46 2.23 3.22 -8.65
C LYS A 46 3.32 2.69 -7.75
N LEU A 47 3.66 1.42 -7.92
CA LEU A 47 4.83 0.79 -7.33
C LEU A 47 5.68 0.16 -8.44
N PRO A 48 7.01 0.07 -8.25
CA PRO A 48 7.83 -0.78 -9.10
C PRO A 48 7.32 -2.23 -9.04
N PRO A 49 7.29 -2.99 -10.15
CA PRO A 49 6.73 -4.34 -10.18
C PRO A 49 7.28 -5.29 -9.11
N LYS A 50 8.59 -5.18 -8.81
CA LYS A 50 9.24 -5.97 -7.75
C LYS A 50 8.67 -5.66 -6.36
N ILE A 51 8.42 -4.38 -6.05
CA ILE A 51 7.88 -3.95 -4.76
C ILE A 51 6.42 -4.36 -4.64
N PHE A 52 5.65 -4.24 -5.72
CA PHE A 52 4.28 -4.73 -5.75
C PHE A 52 4.22 -6.24 -5.48
N GLY A 53 5.10 -7.03 -6.10
CA GLY A 53 5.21 -8.47 -5.83
C GLY A 53 5.49 -8.79 -4.36
N ILE A 54 6.42 -8.07 -3.73
CA ILE A 54 6.74 -8.26 -2.29
C ILE A 54 5.56 -7.91 -1.38
N VAL A 55 4.74 -6.90 -1.75
CA VAL A 55 3.59 -6.46 -0.94
C VAL A 55 2.39 -7.40 -1.10
N ALA A 56 2.25 -8.07 -2.24
CA ALA A 56 1.12 -8.94 -2.57
C ALA A 56 1.39 -10.45 -2.35
N GLU A 57 2.57 -10.80 -1.81
CA GLU A 57 2.95 -12.17 -1.40
C GLU A 57 2.44 -12.48 0.02
#